data_AF-A0A2V8SF30-F1
#
_entry.id   AF-A0A2V8SF30-F1
#
_cell.length_a   1.000
_cell.length_b   1.000
_cell.length_c   1.000
_cell.angle_alpha   90.00
_cell.angle_beta   90.00
_cell.angle_gamma   90.00
#
_symmetry.space_group_name_H-M   'P 1'
#
loop_
_entity.id
_entity.type
_entity.pdbx_description
1 polymer ?
#
loop_
_entity_poly.entity_id
_entity_poly.type
_entity_poly.pdbx_seq_one_letter_code
_entity_poly.pdbx_strand_id
1 'polypeptide(L)'
;MGPKTESFSVRKRILVNSTRIHMIGDIDMKSRTLCLMLLLASSFSATTLAQNKTPTKNEEDEVVRVETELVEVPVVVTDKTGKPVLNLKQNNFSIFEDGKNQEVTEFAATSAPFEVALLLDTSGSTRSDLVMIQKAAQSFIDSLRPGDRVSIIAFKTSDDGQRKVAAADLVSELTDNRNSLRSALERVSTSNGTPYYDGLMQVVEKVFAAKPKEEFRGRRALVALTDGVDSTSVSGFDEAREGLEGAGIAAYFIQVDTRPFFEEGLLGPCDGGALTRFSAAQIRRYFRSFGSRSGVEQTTNFCELGDFERLAISKKLYEIADFEMNAIAKRSGGKVFPAGDLNDARTAFKSVAAEIGTRYSLGYYSSNGKRDGGFRKIRVELRGLPVGAQVRAREGYNAPVN
;
A
#
# COMPACT_ATOMS: atom_id res chain seq x y z
N MET A 1 55.77 24.71 -44.12
CA MET A 1 55.54 23.29 -44.43
C MET A 1 54.79 22.66 -43.25
N GLY A 2 53.46 22.57 -43.31
CA GLY A 2 52.68 21.60 -42.51
C GLY A 2 52.53 20.30 -43.30
N PRO A 3 51.63 19.34 -42.97
CA PRO A 3 50.69 19.18 -41.83
C PRO A 3 51.01 17.84 -41.07
N LYS A 4 50.25 17.23 -40.14
CA LYS A 4 48.81 16.93 -40.01
C LYS A 4 48.45 16.56 -38.56
N THR A 5 47.34 17.12 -38.10
CA THR A 5 46.49 16.63 -37.00
C THR A 5 45.35 15.81 -37.58
N GLU A 6 45.13 14.58 -37.12
CA GLU A 6 43.94 13.79 -37.45
C GLU A 6 42.86 13.94 -36.37
N SER A 7 41.66 14.31 -36.82
CA SER A 7 40.43 14.45 -36.06
C SER A 7 39.56 13.22 -36.32
N PHE A 8 39.28 12.42 -35.28
CA PHE A 8 38.30 11.34 -35.33
C PHE A 8 36.89 11.87 -35.03
N SER A 9 36.03 11.89 -36.04
CA SER A 9 34.59 12.14 -35.94
C SER A 9 33.84 10.84 -36.24
N VAL A 10 33.24 10.21 -35.23
CA VAL A 10 32.37 9.04 -35.41
C VAL A 10 30.91 9.50 -35.37
N ARG A 11 30.27 9.53 -36.56
CA ARG A 11 28.83 9.75 -36.72
C ARG A 11 28.06 8.47 -36.37
N LYS A 12 27.18 8.55 -35.37
CA LYS A 12 26.14 7.54 -35.07
C LYS A 12 25.12 7.50 -36.22
N ARG A 13 25.00 6.37 -36.92
CA ARG A 13 23.88 6.09 -37.83
C ARG A 13 22.75 5.42 -37.06
N ILE A 14 21.56 6.00 -37.21
CA ILE A 14 20.26 5.47 -36.79
C ILE A 14 19.89 4.34 -37.76
N LEU A 15 19.56 3.17 -37.23
CA LEU A 15 19.01 2.03 -37.97
C LEU A 15 17.50 1.96 -37.68
N VAL A 16 16.71 2.40 -38.66
CA VAL A 16 15.26 2.14 -38.74
C VAL A 16 15.10 0.90 -39.62
N ASN A 17 14.45 -0.14 -39.14
CA ASN A 17 14.16 -1.34 -39.93
C ASN A 17 12.64 -1.44 -40.13
N SER A 18 12.18 -1.16 -41.36
CA SER A 18 10.81 -1.32 -41.84
C SER A 18 10.87 -2.10 -43.14
N THR A 19 10.43 -3.36 -43.13
CA THR A 19 10.44 -4.23 -44.31
C THR A 19 9.15 -4.03 -45.12
N ARG A 20 9.32 -3.80 -46.42
CA ARG A 20 8.30 -3.51 -47.43
C ARG A 20 7.53 -4.75 -47.90
N ILE A 21 6.30 -4.43 -48.30
CA ILE A 21 5.33 -5.09 -49.17
C ILE A 21 5.91 -5.57 -50.52
N HIS A 22 5.38 -6.68 -51.03
CA HIS A 22 5.29 -6.96 -52.48
C HIS A 22 3.83 -7.30 -52.84
N MET A 23 3.25 -6.52 -53.75
CA MET A 23 2.00 -6.79 -54.48
C MET A 23 2.33 -7.03 -55.95
N ILE A 24 1.64 -7.98 -56.57
CA ILE A 24 1.43 -8.16 -58.03
C ILE A 24 -0.04 -8.66 -58.11
N GLY A 25 -0.99 -7.89 -58.67
CA GLY A 25 -1.48 -7.95 -60.06
C GLY A 25 -2.56 -9.05 -60.19
N ASP A 26 -3.80 -8.86 -60.65
CA ASP A 26 -4.30 -8.02 -61.74
C ASP A 26 -5.80 -7.68 -61.62
N ILE A 27 -6.17 -6.65 -62.38
CA ILE A 27 -7.49 -6.03 -62.57
C ILE A 27 -8.14 -6.63 -63.83
N ASP A 28 -9.46 -6.89 -63.82
CA ASP A 28 -10.27 -6.61 -65.01
C ASP A 28 -11.73 -6.25 -64.67
N MET A 29 -12.27 -5.27 -65.39
CA MET A 29 -13.54 -4.58 -65.19
C MET A 29 -14.22 -4.40 -66.55
N LYS A 30 -15.47 -4.86 -66.70
CA LYS A 30 -16.48 -4.49 -67.71
C LYS A 30 -17.74 -5.35 -67.45
N SER A 31 -18.99 -4.98 -67.71
CA SER A 31 -19.71 -3.76 -68.10
C SER A 31 -21.16 -4.22 -68.36
N ARG A 32 -22.16 -3.53 -67.80
CA ARG A 32 -23.51 -3.23 -68.33
C ARG A 32 -24.36 -4.36 -68.95
N THR A 33 -25.63 -4.49 -68.54
CA THR A 33 -26.83 -3.98 -69.26
C THR A 33 -28.13 -4.54 -68.66
N LEU A 34 -29.14 -3.68 -68.57
CA LEU A 34 -30.52 -3.82 -68.09
C LEU A 34 -31.48 -4.26 -69.22
N CYS A 35 -32.43 -5.17 -68.94
CA CYS A 35 -33.77 -5.33 -69.56
C CYS A 35 -34.36 -6.69 -69.14
N LEU A 36 -35.66 -7.00 -69.06
CA LEU A 36 -36.96 -6.34 -68.90
C LEU A 36 -37.99 -7.49 -69.14
N MET A 37 -39.00 -7.65 -68.27
CA MET A 37 -40.28 -8.39 -68.48
C MET A 37 -40.24 -9.92 -68.71
N LEU A 38 -41.28 -10.74 -68.50
CA LEU A 38 -42.47 -10.90 -67.62
C LEU A 38 -43.18 -12.16 -68.18
N LEU A 39 -43.97 -12.89 -67.36
CA LEU A 39 -44.96 -13.95 -67.72
C LEU A 39 -44.39 -15.36 -68.05
N LEU A 40 -44.99 -16.52 -67.73
CA LEU A 40 -46.33 -16.91 -67.28
C LEU A 40 -46.30 -18.35 -66.65
N ALA A 41 -47.28 -18.60 -65.78
CA ALA A 41 -47.79 -19.80 -65.11
C ALA A 41 -47.43 -21.24 -65.59
N SER A 42 -47.24 -22.18 -64.64
CA SER A 42 -48.18 -23.32 -64.41
C SER A 42 -47.72 -24.29 -63.29
N SER A 43 -48.63 -24.48 -62.32
CA SER A 43 -49.12 -25.74 -61.75
C SER A 43 -48.21 -26.81 -61.11
N PHE A 44 -48.40 -26.99 -59.79
CA PHE A 44 -48.56 -28.24 -59.02
C PHE A 44 -47.61 -29.42 -59.26
N SER A 45 -46.76 -29.71 -58.26
CA SER A 45 -46.84 -30.95 -57.46
C SER A 45 -45.92 -30.88 -56.25
N ALA A 46 -46.45 -31.29 -55.10
CA ALA A 46 -45.74 -31.36 -53.84
C ALA A 46 -44.72 -32.50 -53.86
N THR A 47 -43.45 -32.17 -53.61
CA THR A 47 -42.47 -33.10 -53.04
C THR A 47 -41.87 -32.45 -51.80
N THR A 48 -42.20 -33.05 -50.67
CA THR A 48 -41.67 -32.78 -49.35
C THR A 48 -40.15 -32.95 -49.34
N LEU A 49 -39.41 -31.85 -49.42
CA LEU A 49 -38.04 -31.77 -48.93
C LEU A 49 -38.10 -31.25 -47.51
N ALA A 50 -37.90 -32.18 -46.57
CA ALA A 50 -37.68 -31.87 -45.16
C ALA A 50 -36.46 -30.92 -45.06
N GLN A 51 -36.73 -29.62 -44.88
CA GLN A 51 -35.70 -28.69 -44.41
C GLN A 51 -35.36 -29.10 -42.98
N ASN A 52 -34.17 -29.66 -42.83
CA ASN A 52 -33.49 -29.84 -41.56
C ASN A 52 -33.36 -28.44 -40.92
N LYS A 53 -34.28 -28.10 -40.01
CA LYS A 53 -34.13 -26.95 -39.12
C LYS A 53 -32.90 -27.21 -38.27
N THR A 54 -31.81 -26.52 -38.58
CA THR A 54 -30.67 -26.40 -37.66
C THR A 54 -31.22 -25.94 -36.31
N PRO A 55 -30.89 -26.61 -35.19
CA PRO A 55 -31.36 -26.17 -33.90
C PRO A 55 -30.79 -24.77 -33.65
N THR A 56 -31.70 -23.83 -33.43
CA THR A 56 -31.40 -22.47 -33.02
C THR A 56 -30.56 -22.57 -31.76
N LYS A 57 -29.32 -22.10 -31.83
CA LYS A 57 -28.44 -21.98 -30.67
C LYS A 57 -29.13 -20.99 -29.73
N ASN A 58 -29.66 -21.48 -28.62
CA ASN A 58 -30.18 -20.62 -27.56
C ASN A 58 -29.05 -19.68 -27.12
N GLU A 59 -29.22 -18.39 -27.41
CA GLU A 59 -28.46 -17.30 -26.79
C GLU A 59 -29.04 -17.02 -25.41
N GLU A 60 -29.09 -18.04 -24.55
CA GLU A 60 -29.41 -17.87 -23.14
C GLU A 60 -28.29 -18.49 -22.30
N ASP A 61 -27.86 -17.67 -21.36
CA ASP A 61 -26.76 -17.84 -20.42
C ASP A 61 -25.36 -17.65 -21.00
N GLU A 62 -25.05 -16.41 -21.42
CA GLU A 62 -23.74 -15.86 -21.09
C GLU A 62 -23.65 -15.87 -19.57
N VAL A 63 -23.12 -16.96 -19.01
CA VAL A 63 -22.79 -17.08 -17.60
C VAL A 63 -21.76 -15.98 -17.33
N VAL A 64 -22.23 -14.83 -16.85
CA VAL A 64 -21.37 -13.80 -16.30
C VAL A 64 -20.68 -14.45 -15.11
N ARG A 65 -19.48 -14.97 -15.34
CA ARG A 65 -18.58 -15.39 -14.28
C ARG A 65 -18.11 -14.11 -13.61
N VAL A 66 -18.89 -13.65 -12.64
CA VAL A 66 -18.43 -12.63 -11.72
C VAL A 66 -17.35 -13.32 -10.90
N GLU A 67 -16.09 -13.10 -11.26
CA GLU A 67 -14.96 -13.36 -10.37
C GLU A 67 -15.13 -12.40 -9.18
N THR A 68 -15.84 -12.87 -8.15
CA THR A 68 -15.99 -12.13 -6.91
C THR A 68 -14.75 -12.38 -6.07
N GLU A 69 -14.04 -11.30 -5.77
CA GLU A 69 -12.92 -11.36 -4.85
C GLU A 69 -13.45 -11.42 -3.42
N LEU A 70 -12.90 -12.34 -2.62
CA LEU A 70 -13.21 -12.43 -1.20
C LEU A 70 -12.71 -11.16 -0.51
N VAL A 71 -13.60 -10.45 0.18
CA VAL A 71 -13.24 -9.26 0.96
C VAL A 71 -12.91 -9.71 2.37
N GLU A 72 -11.62 -9.61 2.73
CA GLU A 72 -11.14 -9.89 4.09
C GLU A 72 -11.29 -8.64 4.98
N VAL A 73 -11.98 -8.83 6.10
CA VAL A 73 -12.27 -7.80 7.09
C VAL A 73 -11.69 -8.25 8.43
N PRO A 74 -10.49 -7.76 8.76
CA PRO A 74 -9.86 -8.11 10.01
C PRO A 74 -10.50 -7.27 11.13
N VAL A 75 -10.88 -7.90 12.25
CA VAL A 75 -11.73 -7.34 13.32
C VAL A 75 -11.12 -7.52 14.70
N VAL A 76 -11.04 -6.44 15.48
CA VAL A 76 -10.69 -6.45 16.90
C VAL A 76 -11.94 -6.14 17.71
N VAL A 77 -12.19 -6.93 18.76
CA VAL A 77 -13.30 -6.69 19.70
C VAL A 77 -12.75 -6.51 21.10
N THR A 78 -13.14 -5.42 21.76
CA THR A 78 -12.72 -5.12 23.14
C THR A 78 -13.92 -4.89 24.05
N ASP A 79 -13.74 -5.13 25.34
CA ASP A 79 -14.70 -4.72 26.35
C ASP A 79 -14.57 -3.20 26.63
N LYS A 80 -15.42 -2.70 27.53
CA LYS A 80 -15.42 -1.29 27.96
C LYS A 80 -14.11 -0.82 28.60
N THR A 81 -13.25 -1.74 29.02
CA THR A 81 -11.94 -1.47 29.62
C THR A 81 -10.80 -1.57 28.60
N GLY A 82 -11.11 -1.88 27.34
CA GLY A 82 -10.13 -2.05 26.27
C GLY A 82 -9.50 -3.44 26.20
N LYS A 83 -9.95 -4.41 27.01
CA LYS A 83 -9.43 -5.78 26.98
C LYS A 83 -10.04 -6.57 25.83
N PRO A 84 -9.27 -7.39 25.09
CA PRO A 84 -9.81 -8.22 24.02
C PRO A 84 -10.90 -9.17 24.51
N VAL A 85 -12.01 -9.25 23.76
CA VAL A 85 -13.06 -10.25 23.98
C VAL A 85 -12.74 -11.46 23.14
N LEU A 86 -12.48 -12.59 23.80
CA LEU A 86 -12.06 -13.84 23.16
C LEU A 86 -13.24 -14.79 22.93
N ASN A 87 -12.99 -15.87 22.16
CA ASN A 87 -13.95 -16.96 21.90
C ASN A 87 -15.28 -16.54 21.24
N LEU A 88 -15.29 -15.39 20.56
CA LEU A 88 -16.40 -15.00 19.69
C LEU A 88 -16.56 -15.98 18.52
N LYS A 89 -17.79 -16.12 18.07
CA LYS A 89 -18.20 -16.94 16.93
C LYS A 89 -18.66 -16.05 15.79
N GLN A 90 -18.70 -16.58 14.57
CA GLN A 90 -19.18 -15.88 13.38
C GLN A 90 -20.55 -15.20 13.58
N ASN A 91 -21.49 -15.85 14.27
CA ASN A 91 -22.83 -15.31 14.53
C ASN A 91 -22.86 -14.12 15.51
N ASN A 92 -21.74 -13.80 16.15
CA ASN A 92 -21.58 -12.56 16.91
C ASN A 92 -21.31 -11.34 16.02
N PHE A 93 -21.16 -11.53 14.71
CA PHE A 93 -20.84 -10.45 13.78
C PHE A 93 -21.94 -10.25 12.75
N SER A 94 -22.12 -9.00 12.34
CA SER A 94 -22.86 -8.64 11.14
C SER A 94 -22.07 -7.63 10.36
N ILE A 95 -22.00 -7.83 9.05
CA ILE A 95 -21.18 -7.01 8.17
C ILE A 95 -22.08 -6.34 7.15
N PHE A 96 -21.82 -5.06 6.92
CA PHE A 96 -22.54 -4.25 5.95
C PHE A 96 -21.54 -3.61 4.99
N GLU A 97 -21.84 -3.71 3.70
CA GLU A 97 -21.17 -2.97 2.63
C GLU A 97 -22.14 -1.91 2.11
N ASP A 98 -21.76 -0.64 2.19
CA ASP A 98 -22.59 0.50 1.76
C ASP A 98 -24.01 0.46 2.35
N GLY A 99 -24.11 -0.01 3.60
CA GLY A 99 -25.37 -0.17 4.33
C GLY A 99 -26.15 -1.46 4.02
N LYS A 100 -25.74 -2.26 3.03
CA LYS A 100 -26.34 -3.56 2.71
C LYS A 100 -25.68 -4.69 3.48
N ASN A 101 -26.48 -5.50 4.16
CA ASN A 101 -25.98 -6.68 4.89
C ASN A 101 -25.32 -7.67 3.93
N GLN A 102 -24.13 -8.13 4.28
CA GLN A 102 -23.41 -9.18 3.55
C GLN A 102 -23.36 -10.45 4.41
N GLU A 103 -23.38 -11.60 3.75
CA GLU A 103 -23.21 -12.88 4.42
C GLU A 103 -21.73 -13.10 4.72
N VAL A 104 -21.38 -13.36 5.98
CA VAL A 104 -20.03 -13.77 6.36
C VAL A 104 -19.87 -15.23 5.88
N THR A 105 -18.99 -15.47 4.93
CA THR A 105 -18.72 -16.80 4.36
C THR A 105 -17.45 -17.43 4.94
N GLU A 106 -16.51 -16.61 5.41
CA GLU A 106 -15.30 -17.08 6.08
C GLU A 106 -15.17 -16.47 7.48
N PHE A 107 -14.69 -17.27 8.43
CA PHE A 107 -14.44 -16.85 9.80
C PHE A 107 -13.20 -17.53 10.37
N ALA A 108 -12.22 -16.74 10.82
CA ALA A 108 -11.05 -17.24 11.53
C ALA A 108 -10.92 -16.62 12.93
N ALA A 109 -10.60 -17.46 13.91
CA ALA A 109 -10.48 -17.09 15.33
C ALA A 109 -9.03 -16.76 15.76
N THR A 110 -8.89 -16.34 17.01
CA THR A 110 -7.68 -15.74 17.60
C THR A 110 -6.43 -16.64 17.63
N SER A 111 -6.57 -17.97 17.60
CA SER A 111 -5.46 -18.91 17.78
C SER A 111 -4.56 -19.15 16.55
N ALA A 112 -4.89 -18.62 15.38
CA ALA A 112 -4.04 -18.73 14.18
C ALA A 112 -2.72 -17.95 14.34
N PRO A 113 -1.64 -18.34 13.65
CA PRO A 113 -0.44 -17.52 13.59
C PRO A 113 -0.69 -16.22 12.78
N PHE A 114 0.23 -15.27 12.84
CA PHE A 114 0.19 -14.05 12.02
C PHE A 114 1.51 -13.80 11.29
N GLU A 115 1.45 -13.01 10.22
CA GLU A 115 2.64 -12.47 9.56
C GLU A 115 2.72 -10.96 9.80
N VAL A 116 3.85 -10.48 10.29
CA VAL A 116 4.08 -9.05 10.56
C VAL A 116 5.27 -8.54 9.76
N ALA A 117 5.08 -7.40 9.10
CA ALA A 117 6.19 -6.58 8.62
C ALA A 117 6.50 -5.51 9.66
N LEU A 118 7.71 -5.53 10.20
CA LEU A 118 8.21 -4.55 11.15
C LEU A 118 9.01 -3.49 10.40
N LEU A 119 8.49 -2.27 10.31
CA LEU A 119 9.15 -1.13 9.70
C LEU A 119 9.81 -0.26 10.78
N LEU A 120 11.13 -0.13 10.73
CA LEU A 120 11.92 0.62 11.70
C LEU A 120 12.48 1.90 11.08
N ASP A 121 12.04 3.04 11.59
CA ASP A 121 12.58 4.33 11.20
C ASP A 121 13.92 4.58 11.87
N THR A 122 14.98 4.50 11.08
CA THR A 122 16.36 4.69 11.51
C THR A 122 16.93 5.99 10.95
N SER A 123 16.08 6.92 10.54
CA SER A 123 16.48 8.20 9.96
C SER A 123 17.28 9.07 10.94
N GLY A 124 17.84 10.18 10.45
CA GLY A 124 18.67 11.07 11.25
C GLY A 124 17.96 11.64 12.48
N SER A 125 16.64 11.87 12.40
CA SER A 125 15.82 12.36 13.51
C SER A 125 15.69 11.35 14.64
N THR A 126 15.86 10.06 14.37
CA THR A 126 15.76 8.97 15.36
C THR A 126 17.12 8.44 15.82
N ARG A 127 18.24 9.10 15.45
CA ARG A 127 19.60 8.60 15.75
C ARG A 127 19.85 8.43 17.25
N SER A 128 19.35 9.33 18.10
CA SER A 128 19.39 9.19 19.56
C SER A 128 18.58 8.00 20.08
N ASP A 129 17.57 7.59 19.32
CA ASP A 129 16.59 6.59 19.68
C ASP A 129 16.87 5.22 19.05
N LEU A 130 17.89 5.05 18.22
CA LEU A 130 18.18 3.77 17.54
C LEU A 130 18.27 2.60 18.52
N VAL A 131 18.96 2.78 19.66
CA VAL A 131 19.06 1.76 20.71
C VAL A 131 17.71 1.47 21.35
N MET A 132 16.88 2.50 21.54
CA MET A 132 15.51 2.36 22.04
C MET A 132 14.65 1.56 21.04
N ILE A 133 14.69 1.93 19.76
CA ILE A 133 13.99 1.27 18.66
C ILE A 133 14.38 -0.21 18.57
N GLN A 134 15.68 -0.52 18.57
CA GLN A 134 16.18 -1.90 18.56
C GLN A 134 15.69 -2.71 19.78
N LYS A 135 15.75 -2.13 20.99
CA LYS A 135 15.28 -2.80 22.22
C LYS A 135 13.76 -3.01 22.23
N ALA A 136 13.00 -2.05 21.71
CA ALA A 136 11.56 -2.13 21.62
C ALA A 136 11.14 -3.21 20.60
N ALA A 137 11.76 -3.21 19.41
CA ALA A 137 11.59 -4.25 18.38
C ALA A 137 11.98 -5.65 18.89
N GLN A 138 13.08 -5.75 19.63
CA GLN A 138 13.50 -7.01 20.26
C GLN A 138 12.46 -7.52 21.26
N SER A 139 11.88 -6.62 22.07
CA SER A 139 10.82 -6.98 23.02
C SER A 139 9.57 -7.51 22.32
N PHE A 140 9.25 -6.98 21.12
CA PHE A 140 8.18 -7.51 20.28
C PHE A 140 8.48 -8.91 19.76
N ILE A 141 9.68 -9.15 19.21
CA ILE A 141 10.13 -10.47 18.72
C ILE A 141 10.08 -11.52 19.84
N ASP A 142 10.51 -11.14 21.04
CA ASP A 142 10.50 -12.03 22.20
C ASP A 142 9.07 -12.39 22.66
N SER A 143 8.06 -11.58 22.30
CA SER A 143 6.65 -11.82 22.62
C SER A 143 5.88 -12.68 21.60
N LEU A 144 6.50 -13.00 20.46
CA LEU A 144 5.88 -13.80 19.39
C LEU A 144 5.53 -15.21 19.87
N ARG A 145 4.39 -15.74 19.44
CA ARG A 145 3.98 -17.12 19.69
C ARG A 145 4.60 -18.06 18.64
N PRO A 146 4.67 -19.37 18.90
CA PRO A 146 5.10 -20.33 17.87
C PRO A 146 4.25 -20.19 16.59
N GLY A 147 4.92 -20.15 15.43
CA GLY A 147 4.28 -19.99 14.12
C GLY A 147 4.08 -18.54 13.68
N ASP A 148 4.14 -17.56 14.58
CA ASP A 148 4.12 -16.14 14.18
C ASP A 148 5.41 -15.82 13.41
N ARG A 149 5.27 -15.16 12.25
CA ARG A 149 6.39 -14.81 11.36
C ARG A 149 6.56 -13.31 11.27
N VAL A 150 7.81 -12.86 11.28
CA VAL A 150 8.16 -11.44 11.17
C VAL A 150 9.16 -11.23 10.05
N SER A 151 8.99 -10.13 9.33
CA SER A 151 9.99 -9.55 8.43
C SER A 151 10.40 -8.19 8.99
N ILE A 152 11.65 -7.78 8.76
CA ILE A 152 12.17 -6.50 9.24
C ILE A 152 12.56 -5.66 8.04
N ILE A 153 12.01 -4.46 7.98
CA ILE A 153 12.41 -3.38 7.07
C ILE A 153 13.01 -2.26 7.91
N ALA A 154 14.12 -1.69 7.47
CA ALA A 154 14.71 -0.51 8.08
C ALA A 154 15.21 0.44 7.02
N PHE A 155 15.38 1.72 7.35
CA PHE A 155 15.98 2.66 6.43
C PHE A 155 17.50 2.51 6.40
N LYS A 156 18.09 2.61 5.22
CA LYS A 156 19.53 2.65 5.02
C LYS A 156 19.92 3.77 4.09
N THR A 157 21.14 4.28 4.27
CA THR A 157 21.78 5.11 3.25
C THR A 157 22.59 4.22 2.33
N SER A 158 22.24 4.21 1.06
CA SER A 158 23.05 3.62 -0.01
C SER A 158 23.93 4.70 -0.61
N ASP A 159 25.18 4.34 -0.92
CA ASP A 159 26.12 5.16 -1.68
C ASP A 159 26.33 4.47 -3.02
N ASP A 160 25.78 5.06 -4.09
CA ASP A 160 25.92 4.53 -5.45
C ASP A 160 27.20 5.03 -6.16
N GLY A 161 28.09 5.71 -5.41
CA GLY A 161 29.32 6.31 -5.94
C GLY A 161 29.12 7.68 -6.59
N GLN A 162 27.89 8.19 -6.68
CA GLN A 162 27.57 9.53 -7.17
C GLN A 162 26.77 10.32 -6.14
N ARG A 163 25.85 9.68 -5.41
CA ARG A 163 25.01 10.31 -4.39
C ARG A 163 24.72 9.33 -3.25
N LYS A 164 24.60 9.88 -2.04
CA LYS A 164 24.03 9.16 -0.89
C LYS A 164 22.51 9.27 -0.96
N VAL A 165 21.82 8.14 -1.08
CA VAL A 165 20.35 8.07 -1.18
C VAL A 165 19.82 7.20 -0.05
N ALA A 166 18.78 7.67 0.64
CA ALA A 166 18.08 6.88 1.62
C ALA A 166 17.08 5.94 0.92
N ALA A 167 17.04 4.69 1.35
CA ALA A 167 16.12 3.69 0.84
C ALA A 167 15.58 2.82 1.98
N ALA A 168 14.38 2.29 1.81
CA ALA A 168 13.86 1.23 2.65
C ALA A 168 14.49 -0.11 2.24
N ASP A 169 15.06 -0.83 3.21
CA ASP A 169 15.76 -2.09 2.99
C ASP A 169 15.08 -3.25 3.70
N LEU A 170 14.94 -4.36 3.00
CA LEU A 170 14.49 -5.62 3.58
C LEU A 170 15.65 -6.28 4.32
N VAL A 171 15.74 -6.03 5.63
CA VAL A 171 16.83 -6.53 6.49
C VAL A 171 16.67 -8.03 6.78
N SER A 172 15.42 -8.49 6.85
CA SER A 172 15.07 -9.89 7.07
C SER A 172 13.76 -10.25 6.36
N GLU A 173 13.76 -11.36 5.63
CA GLU A 173 12.55 -11.97 5.07
C GLU A 173 11.63 -12.51 6.18
N LEU A 174 10.37 -12.83 5.84
CA LEU A 174 9.41 -13.39 6.80
C LEU A 174 9.88 -14.73 7.36
N THR A 175 10.23 -14.74 8.65
CA THR A 175 10.71 -15.93 9.37
C THR A 175 10.14 -15.99 10.78
N ASP A 176 10.03 -17.20 11.34
CA ASP A 176 9.74 -17.46 12.76
C ASP A 176 11.04 -17.68 13.58
N ASN A 177 12.21 -17.64 12.93
CA ASN A 177 13.49 -17.83 13.58
C ASN A 177 13.91 -16.56 14.34
N ARG A 178 13.67 -16.58 15.66
CA ARG A 178 14.01 -15.47 16.56
C ARG A 178 15.49 -15.09 16.55
N ASN A 179 16.40 -16.04 16.36
CA ASN A 179 17.84 -15.73 16.33
C ASN A 179 18.19 -14.95 15.06
N SER A 180 17.63 -15.34 13.91
CA SER A 180 17.79 -14.60 12.64
C SER A 180 17.26 -13.17 12.75
N LEU A 181 16.09 -12.98 13.36
CA LEU A 181 15.50 -11.67 13.59
C LEU A 181 16.34 -10.80 14.54
N ARG A 182 16.91 -11.38 15.61
CA ARG A 182 17.81 -10.68 16.53
C ARG A 182 19.09 -10.23 15.83
N SER A 183 19.75 -11.13 15.09
CA SER A 183 20.91 -10.77 14.26
C SER A 183 20.59 -9.72 13.19
N ALA A 184 19.38 -9.72 12.65
CA ALA A 184 18.93 -8.70 11.71
C ALA A 184 18.81 -7.32 12.39
N LEU A 185 18.20 -7.24 13.58
CA LEU A 185 18.10 -6.00 14.34
C LEU A 185 19.47 -5.41 14.69
N GLU A 186 20.44 -6.25 15.05
CA GLU A 186 21.79 -5.81 15.40
C GLU A 186 22.54 -5.16 14.22
N ARG A 187 22.19 -5.52 12.98
CA ARG A 187 22.78 -4.93 11.75
C ARG A 187 22.11 -3.62 11.33
N VAL A 188 20.98 -3.26 11.94
CA VAL A 188 20.27 -2.02 11.64
C VAL A 188 21.11 -0.84 12.07
N SER A 189 21.30 0.13 11.17
CA SER A 189 22.09 1.34 11.39
C SER A 189 21.31 2.58 10.94
N THR A 190 21.84 3.77 11.23
CA THR A 190 21.15 5.01 10.89
C THR A 190 21.19 5.34 9.40
N SER A 191 20.14 5.99 8.91
CA SER A 191 19.98 6.51 7.55
C SER A 191 19.97 8.05 7.55
N ASN A 192 20.35 8.65 6.41
CA ASN A 192 20.36 10.10 6.15
C ASN A 192 19.09 10.59 5.46
N GLY A 193 17.98 9.87 5.64
CA GLY A 193 16.67 10.22 5.10
C GLY A 193 15.61 9.22 5.53
N THR A 194 14.37 9.61 5.28
CA THR A 194 13.14 8.95 5.74
C THR A 194 12.29 8.66 4.51
N PRO A 195 12.54 7.54 3.79
CA PRO A 195 11.71 7.09 2.68
C PRO A 195 10.48 6.36 3.24
N TYR A 196 9.61 7.11 3.92
CA TYR A 196 8.51 6.56 4.70
C TYR A 196 7.49 5.82 3.84
N TYR A 197 6.95 6.47 2.80
CA TYR A 197 5.97 5.83 1.91
C TYR A 197 6.59 4.70 1.10
N ASP A 198 7.83 4.85 0.63
CA ASP A 198 8.53 3.75 -0.03
C ASP A 198 8.69 2.55 0.92
N GLY A 199 8.96 2.79 2.21
CA GLY A 199 8.97 1.76 3.24
C GLY A 199 7.63 1.04 3.41
N LEU A 200 6.52 1.77 3.35
CA LEU A 200 5.18 1.18 3.35
C LEU A 200 4.94 0.35 2.08
N MET A 201 5.39 0.82 0.92
CA MET A 201 5.27 0.09 -0.35
C MET A 201 6.12 -1.19 -0.36
N GLN A 202 7.33 -1.18 0.23
CA GLN A 202 8.16 -2.38 0.37
C GLN A 202 7.43 -3.50 1.16
N VAL A 203 6.59 -3.14 2.13
CA VAL A 203 5.75 -4.12 2.85
C VAL A 203 4.80 -4.82 1.87
N VAL A 204 4.13 -4.05 1.01
CA VAL A 204 3.17 -4.57 0.03
C VAL A 204 3.89 -5.38 -1.07
N GLU A 205 4.96 -4.82 -1.63
CA GLU A 205 5.58 -5.30 -2.86
C GLU A 205 6.68 -6.35 -2.67
N LYS A 206 7.27 -6.45 -1.46
CA LYS A 206 8.32 -7.43 -1.17
C LYS A 206 7.92 -8.40 -0.08
N VAL A 207 7.37 -7.90 1.03
CA VAL A 207 7.07 -8.77 2.18
C VAL A 207 5.79 -9.57 1.92
N PHE A 208 4.73 -8.91 1.47
CA PHE A 208 3.41 -9.51 1.27
C PHE A 208 2.98 -9.61 -0.20
N ALA A 209 3.94 -9.60 -1.12
CA ALA A 209 3.70 -9.68 -2.56
C ALA A 209 2.94 -10.95 -2.98
N ALA A 210 3.22 -12.07 -2.30
CA ALA A 210 2.53 -13.33 -2.54
C ALA A 210 1.20 -13.39 -1.79
N LYS A 211 0.19 -14.02 -2.40
CA LYS A 211 -1.09 -14.29 -1.74
C LYS A 211 -0.85 -15.02 -0.39
N PRO A 212 -1.60 -14.67 0.66
CA PRO A 212 -1.49 -15.35 1.95
C PRO A 212 -1.81 -16.83 1.81
N LYS A 213 -1.06 -17.66 2.54
CA LYS A 213 -1.48 -19.04 2.80
C LYS A 213 -2.76 -19.00 3.63
N GLU A 214 -3.55 -20.08 3.55
CA GLU A 214 -4.83 -20.21 4.26
C GLU A 214 -4.74 -19.80 5.74
N GLU A 215 -3.70 -20.27 6.44
CA GLU A 215 -3.47 -20.02 7.86
C GLU A 215 -3.14 -18.55 8.23
N PHE A 216 -2.77 -17.73 7.24
CA PHE A 216 -2.43 -16.32 7.41
C PHE A 216 -3.42 -15.35 6.74
N ARG A 217 -4.50 -15.86 6.12
CA ARG A 217 -5.56 -15.03 5.51
C ARG A 217 -6.19 -14.09 6.52
N GLY A 218 -6.23 -12.79 6.19
CA GLY A 218 -6.69 -11.72 7.07
C GLY A 218 -5.86 -11.53 8.35
N ARG A 219 -4.64 -12.09 8.40
CA ARG A 219 -3.74 -12.10 9.57
C ARG A 219 -2.37 -11.48 9.27
N ARG A 220 -2.33 -10.55 8.31
CA ARG A 220 -1.16 -9.76 7.96
C ARG A 220 -1.23 -8.38 8.57
N ALA A 221 -0.13 -7.93 9.16
CA ALA A 221 -0.04 -6.60 9.74
C ALA A 221 1.29 -5.92 9.44
N LEU A 222 1.23 -4.59 9.33
CA LEU A 222 2.39 -3.71 9.41
C LEU A 222 2.47 -3.19 10.84
N VAL A 223 3.67 -3.19 11.41
CA VAL A 223 3.99 -2.46 12.64
C VAL A 223 5.14 -1.52 12.33
N ALA A 224 4.92 -0.21 12.39
CA ALA A 224 5.94 0.79 12.07
C ALA A 224 6.32 1.60 13.32
N LEU A 225 7.63 1.73 13.62
CA LEU A 225 8.14 2.75 14.55
C LEU A 225 8.67 3.90 13.73
N THR A 226 8.04 5.08 13.81
CA THR A 226 8.40 6.25 12.99
C THR A 226 7.75 7.52 13.53
N ASP A 227 8.25 8.68 13.12
CA ASP A 227 7.58 9.97 13.26
C ASP A 227 6.63 10.27 12.07
N GLY A 228 6.73 9.49 10.98
CA GLY A 228 5.91 9.61 9.77
C GLY A 228 6.30 10.76 8.85
N VAL A 229 7.35 11.52 9.16
CA VAL A 229 7.76 12.69 8.37
C VAL A 229 8.64 12.25 7.21
N ASP A 230 8.01 12.01 6.06
CA ASP A 230 8.71 11.64 4.84
C ASP A 230 9.69 12.73 4.36
N SER A 231 10.86 12.32 3.85
CA SER A 231 11.86 13.23 3.30
C SER A 231 12.42 12.84 1.94
N THR A 232 12.29 11.59 1.53
CA THR A 232 12.97 11.07 0.33
C THR A 232 12.14 10.12 -0.52
N SER A 233 10.88 9.82 -0.16
CA SER A 233 10.10 8.84 -0.92
C SER A 233 9.84 9.29 -2.36
N VAL A 234 9.76 8.30 -3.25
CA VAL A 234 9.19 8.46 -4.59
C VAL A 234 7.67 8.32 -4.53
N SER A 235 7.19 7.36 -3.74
CA SER A 235 5.77 7.12 -3.52
C SER A 235 5.12 8.17 -2.62
N GLY A 236 3.81 8.30 -2.76
CA GLY A 236 2.99 9.24 -1.99
C GLY A 236 2.07 8.56 -0.98
N PHE A 237 1.38 9.40 -0.20
CA PHE A 237 0.40 8.95 0.79
C PHE A 237 -0.71 8.08 0.17
N ASP A 238 -1.33 8.51 -0.93
CA ASP A 238 -2.45 7.79 -1.52
C ASP A 238 -2.04 6.41 -2.05
N GLU A 239 -0.87 6.31 -2.69
CA GLU A 239 -0.33 5.05 -3.19
C GLU A 239 -0.04 4.06 -2.05
N ALA A 240 0.66 4.51 -1.01
CA ALA A 240 0.95 3.69 0.17
C ALA A 240 -0.32 3.23 0.89
N ARG A 241 -1.29 4.15 1.04
CA ARG A 241 -2.59 3.87 1.65
C ARG A 241 -3.36 2.82 0.84
N GLU A 242 -3.49 3.01 -0.46
CA GLU A 242 -4.23 2.10 -1.35
C GLU A 242 -3.55 0.73 -1.45
N GLY A 243 -2.21 0.68 -1.49
CA GLY A 243 -1.44 -0.56 -1.48
C GLY A 243 -1.69 -1.38 -0.22
N LEU A 244 -1.63 -0.76 0.97
CA LEU A 244 -1.89 -1.43 2.24
C LEU A 244 -3.35 -1.90 2.35
N GLU A 245 -4.31 -1.06 1.93
CA GLU A 245 -5.75 -1.37 1.94
C GLU A 245 -6.11 -2.51 0.99
N GLY A 246 -5.56 -2.51 -0.22
CA GLY A 246 -5.78 -3.53 -1.24
C GLY A 246 -5.17 -4.88 -0.84
N ALA A 247 -4.02 -4.86 -0.17
CA ALA A 247 -3.37 -6.06 0.34
C ALA A 247 -3.99 -6.60 1.66
N GLY A 248 -5.01 -5.93 2.22
CA GLY A 248 -5.66 -6.35 3.46
C GLY A 248 -4.76 -6.28 4.70
N ILE A 249 -3.72 -5.43 4.67
CA ILE A 249 -2.73 -5.33 5.74
C ILE A 249 -3.20 -4.34 6.80
N ALA A 250 -3.36 -4.79 8.05
CA ALA A 250 -3.65 -3.90 9.16
C ALA A 250 -2.39 -3.10 9.56
N ALA A 251 -2.46 -1.77 9.56
CA ALA A 251 -1.31 -0.91 9.84
C ALA A 251 -1.34 -0.34 11.26
N TYR A 252 -0.37 -0.74 12.08
CA TYR A 252 -0.14 -0.20 13.41
C TYR A 252 1.10 0.69 13.40
N PHE A 253 0.99 1.86 14.01
CA PHE A 253 2.11 2.79 14.11
C PHE A 253 2.42 3.04 15.59
N ILE A 254 3.68 2.94 15.94
CA ILE A 254 4.23 3.36 17.22
C ILE A 254 4.93 4.68 16.91
N GLN A 255 4.21 5.76 17.20
CA GLN A 255 4.58 7.10 16.78
C GLN A 255 5.61 7.67 17.75
N VAL A 256 6.81 7.92 17.25
CA VAL A 256 7.89 8.55 18.02
C VAL A 256 7.81 10.06 17.84
N ASP A 257 7.84 10.82 18.94
CA ASP A 257 7.88 12.29 18.87
C ASP A 257 9.32 12.79 18.74
N THR A 258 9.77 12.96 17.50
CA THR A 258 11.10 13.50 17.18
C THR A 258 11.11 15.03 17.04
N ARG A 259 9.94 15.70 17.11
CA ARG A 259 9.79 17.12 16.79
C ARG A 259 10.69 18.02 17.64
N PRO A 260 10.81 17.85 18.98
CA PRO A 260 11.67 18.71 19.78
C PRO A 260 13.14 18.65 19.33
N PHE A 261 13.66 17.45 19.08
CA PHE A 261 15.03 17.25 18.61
C PHE A 261 15.23 17.82 17.20
N PHE A 262 14.25 17.62 16.32
CA PHE A 262 14.33 18.12 14.96
C PHE A 262 14.33 19.65 14.92
N GLU A 263 13.41 20.30 15.64
CA GLU A 263 13.28 21.76 15.69
C GLU A 263 14.48 22.45 16.32
N GLU A 264 15.08 21.87 17.37
CA GLU A 264 16.35 22.35 17.93
C GLU A 264 17.44 22.39 16.85
N GLY A 265 17.52 21.36 16.01
CA GLY A 265 18.47 21.30 14.90
C GLY A 265 18.20 22.31 13.78
N LEU A 266 16.94 22.65 13.51
CA LEU A 266 16.57 23.60 12.44
C LEU A 266 17.04 25.04 12.70
N LEU A 267 17.20 25.40 13.98
CA LEU A 267 17.68 26.71 14.41
C LEU A 267 19.22 26.80 14.39
N GLY A 268 19.90 25.73 14.00
CA GLY A 268 21.36 25.68 13.85
C GLY A 268 21.90 26.41 12.61
N PRO A 269 23.22 26.68 12.57
CA PRO A 269 23.85 27.41 11.48
C PRO A 269 24.02 26.58 10.19
N CYS A 270 24.13 27.29 9.06
CA CYS A 270 24.22 26.68 7.72
C CYS A 270 25.62 26.21 7.31
N ASP A 271 26.65 26.58 8.06
CA ASP A 271 28.08 26.38 7.80
C ASP A 271 28.62 24.96 8.09
N GLY A 272 27.74 23.99 8.34
CA GLY A 272 28.06 22.56 8.27
C GLY A 272 27.95 21.79 9.59
N GLY A 273 27.47 22.42 10.67
CA GLY A 273 27.24 21.77 11.96
C GLY A 273 25.82 21.25 12.22
N ALA A 274 24.82 21.71 11.48
CA ALA A 274 23.42 21.31 11.72
C ALA A 274 23.19 19.83 11.36
N LEU A 275 22.92 19.01 12.37
CA LEU A 275 22.61 17.58 12.24
C LEU A 275 21.28 17.31 11.53
N THR A 276 20.41 18.33 11.44
CA THR A 276 19.02 18.18 11.01
C THR A 276 18.62 19.34 10.10
N ARG A 277 18.23 19.02 8.86
CA ARG A 277 17.79 19.99 7.83
C ARG A 277 16.64 19.38 7.04
N PHE A 278 15.75 20.22 6.54
CA PHE A 278 14.77 19.77 5.56
C PHE A 278 15.44 19.35 4.26
N SER A 279 14.97 18.26 3.67
CA SER A 279 15.23 17.98 2.28
C SER A 279 14.48 18.98 1.38
N ALA A 280 14.99 19.20 0.16
CA ALA A 280 14.26 20.00 -0.82
C ALA A 280 12.87 19.41 -1.13
N ALA A 281 12.70 18.08 -1.00
CA ALA A 281 11.40 17.42 -1.18
C ALA A 281 10.42 17.79 -0.07
N GLN A 282 10.87 17.88 1.18
CA GLN A 282 10.03 18.32 2.32
C GLN A 282 9.55 19.76 2.14
N ILE A 283 10.44 20.67 1.75
CA ILE A 283 10.07 22.07 1.50
C ILE A 283 9.07 22.16 0.34
N ARG A 284 9.30 21.43 -0.76
CA ARG A 284 8.34 21.36 -1.88
C ARG A 284 6.99 20.79 -1.46
N ARG A 285 6.98 19.77 -0.60
CA ARG A 285 5.75 19.15 -0.09
C ARG A 285 4.95 20.13 0.75
N TYR A 286 5.61 20.87 1.64
CA TYR A 286 4.98 21.95 2.40
C TYR A 286 4.33 22.98 1.47
N PHE A 287 5.09 23.50 0.51
CA PHE A 287 4.58 24.54 -0.39
C PHE A 287 3.47 24.07 -1.32
N ARG A 288 3.51 22.81 -1.77
CA ARG A 288 2.39 22.21 -2.53
C ARG A 288 1.11 22.14 -1.70
N SER A 289 1.24 21.91 -0.40
CA SER A 289 0.11 21.69 0.52
C SER A 289 -0.45 22.99 1.10
N PHE A 290 0.41 23.97 1.36
CA PHE A 290 0.06 25.19 2.12
C PHE A 290 0.54 26.50 1.47
N GLY A 291 1.34 26.43 0.41
CA GLY A 291 1.83 27.62 -0.29
C GLY A 291 0.68 28.38 -0.96
N SER A 292 0.72 29.71 -0.87
CA SER A 292 -0.20 30.55 -1.62
C SER A 292 0.09 30.48 -3.13
N ARG A 293 -0.95 30.50 -3.97
CA ARG A 293 -0.83 30.59 -5.44
C ARG A 293 -0.32 31.96 -5.94
N SER A 294 -0.11 32.90 -5.02
CA SER A 294 0.56 34.17 -5.31
C SER A 294 1.98 33.87 -5.76
N GLY A 295 2.32 34.15 -7.03
CA GLY A 295 3.58 33.80 -7.71
C GLY A 295 4.87 34.39 -7.13
N VAL A 296 5.06 34.28 -5.82
CA VAL A 296 6.31 34.49 -5.10
C VAL A 296 7.17 33.26 -5.33
N GLU A 297 8.43 33.48 -5.71
CA GLU A 297 9.41 32.41 -5.89
C GLU A 297 9.66 31.71 -4.54
N GLN A 298 9.21 30.46 -4.43
CA GLN A 298 9.36 29.66 -3.22
C GLN A 298 10.69 28.93 -3.27
N THR A 299 11.65 29.35 -2.44
CA THR A 299 12.94 28.69 -2.35
C THR A 299 12.81 27.29 -1.74
N THR A 300 13.51 26.33 -2.31
CA THR A 300 13.69 25.00 -1.70
C THR A 300 15.03 24.88 -0.98
N ASN A 301 15.80 25.96 -0.91
CA ASN A 301 17.06 26.01 -0.19
C ASN A 301 16.78 26.29 1.28
N PHE A 302 17.06 25.32 2.13
CA PHE A 302 16.91 25.43 3.58
C PHE A 302 17.57 26.69 4.15
N CYS A 303 18.75 27.05 3.65
CA CYS A 303 19.54 28.16 4.20
C CYS A 303 19.04 29.55 3.81
N GLU A 304 18.11 29.64 2.86
CA GLU A 304 17.44 30.89 2.50
C GLU A 304 16.17 31.12 3.32
N LEU A 305 15.71 30.10 4.08
CA LEU A 305 14.56 30.21 4.98
C LEU A 305 14.95 30.87 6.30
N GLY A 306 14.13 31.79 6.77
CA GLY A 306 14.25 32.37 8.11
C GLY A 306 13.79 31.39 9.21
N ASP A 307 14.20 31.61 10.45
CA ASP A 307 13.92 30.70 11.58
C ASP A 307 12.41 30.45 11.78
N PHE A 308 11.58 31.50 11.69
CA PHE A 308 10.12 31.37 11.79
C PHE A 308 9.54 30.53 10.65
N GLU A 309 10.07 30.65 9.44
CA GLU A 309 9.63 29.84 8.29
C GLU A 309 10.02 28.38 8.49
N ARG A 310 11.23 28.11 8.98
CA ARG A 310 11.70 26.75 9.28
C ARG A 310 10.80 26.07 10.31
N LEU A 311 10.47 26.76 11.40
CA LEU A 311 9.56 26.23 12.44
C LEU A 311 8.13 26.06 11.92
N ALA A 312 7.63 26.99 11.10
CA ALA A 312 6.30 26.86 10.49
C ALA A 312 6.21 25.66 9.55
N ILE A 313 7.25 25.43 8.73
CA ILE A 313 7.37 24.26 7.85
C ILE A 313 7.40 22.98 8.69
N SER A 314 8.23 22.93 9.74
CA SER A 314 8.34 21.80 10.67
C SER A 314 6.95 21.40 11.18
N LYS A 315 6.28 22.35 11.85
CA LYS A 315 4.97 22.14 12.44
C LYS A 315 3.98 21.55 11.44
N LYS A 316 3.93 22.11 10.22
CA LYS A 316 2.99 21.68 9.18
C LYS A 316 3.32 20.30 8.59
N LEU A 317 4.59 19.94 8.47
CA LEU A 317 4.99 18.60 8.03
C LEU A 317 4.63 17.54 9.06
N TYR A 318 4.85 17.81 10.35
CA TYR A 318 4.41 16.90 11.41
C TYR A 318 2.87 16.81 11.49
N GLU A 319 2.13 17.91 11.33
CA GLU A 319 0.66 17.87 11.26
C GLU A 319 0.15 16.99 10.09
N ILE A 320 0.83 17.03 8.94
CA ILE A 320 0.52 16.14 7.81
C ILE A 320 0.82 14.67 8.18
N ALA A 321 2.01 14.40 8.72
CA ALA A 321 2.41 13.06 9.12
C ALA A 321 1.43 12.44 10.12
N ASP A 322 1.05 13.20 11.15
CA ASP A 322 0.05 12.80 12.16
C ASP A 322 -1.28 12.43 11.50
N PHE A 323 -1.78 13.29 10.61
CA PHE A 323 -3.04 13.05 9.90
C PHE A 323 -2.99 11.79 9.03
N GLU A 324 -1.94 11.65 8.23
CA GLU A 324 -1.81 10.57 7.26
C GLU A 324 -1.59 9.20 7.93
N MET A 325 -0.76 9.16 8.97
CA MET A 325 -0.54 7.96 9.78
C MET A 325 -1.86 7.48 10.42
N ASN A 326 -2.63 8.41 11.00
CA ASN A 326 -3.94 8.11 11.54
C ASN A 326 -4.92 7.64 10.46
N ALA A 327 -4.89 8.25 9.27
CA ALA A 327 -5.75 7.86 8.16
C ALA A 327 -5.46 6.43 7.68
N ILE A 328 -4.18 6.07 7.49
CA ILE A 328 -3.76 4.70 7.11
C ILE A 328 -4.15 3.70 8.20
N ALA A 329 -3.87 4.00 9.46
CA ALA A 329 -4.21 3.14 10.58
C ALA A 329 -5.72 2.89 10.66
N LYS A 330 -6.52 3.95 10.56
CA LYS A 330 -7.98 3.87 10.62
C LYS A 330 -8.56 3.07 9.47
N ARG A 331 -8.14 3.36 8.24
CA ARG A 331 -8.68 2.70 7.04
C ARG A 331 -8.30 1.23 6.96
N SER A 332 -7.11 0.85 7.40
CA SER A 332 -6.67 -0.55 7.50
C SER A 332 -7.25 -1.31 8.71
N GLY A 333 -7.92 -0.60 9.63
CA GLY A 333 -8.39 -1.19 10.89
C GLY A 333 -7.24 -1.49 11.87
N GLY A 334 -6.11 -0.81 11.76
CA GLY A 334 -5.05 -0.75 12.75
C GLY A 334 -5.23 0.41 13.74
N LYS A 335 -4.13 0.92 14.31
CA LYS A 335 -4.13 1.96 15.36
C LYS A 335 -2.77 2.64 15.48
N VAL A 336 -2.77 3.92 15.86
CA VAL A 336 -1.56 4.67 16.24
C VAL A 336 -1.39 4.66 17.76
N PHE A 337 -0.17 4.42 18.22
CA PHE A 337 0.26 4.41 19.62
C PHE A 337 1.35 5.47 19.78
N PRO A 338 1.07 6.60 20.43
CA PRO A 338 2.11 7.56 20.80
C PRO A 338 3.15 6.92 21.70
N ALA A 339 4.43 7.22 21.48
CA ALA A 339 5.55 6.77 22.28
C ALA A 339 6.56 7.90 22.49
N GLY A 340 6.62 8.42 23.73
CA GLY A 340 7.62 9.43 24.10
C GLY A 340 8.94 8.83 24.55
N ASP A 341 8.94 7.56 24.99
CA ASP A 341 10.13 6.87 25.48
C ASP A 341 10.13 5.35 25.17
N LEU A 342 11.16 4.65 25.64
CA LEU A 342 11.32 3.20 25.48
C LEU A 342 10.19 2.39 26.18
N ASN A 343 9.69 2.85 27.32
CA ASN A 343 8.64 2.14 28.05
C ASN A 343 7.30 2.26 27.32
N ASP A 344 7.00 3.44 26.79
CA ASP A 344 5.83 3.64 25.94
C ASP A 344 5.92 2.76 24.69
N ALA A 345 7.06 2.76 24.00
CA ALA A 345 7.27 1.94 22.81
C ALA A 345 7.11 0.44 23.12
N ARG A 346 7.67 -0.05 24.23
CA ARG A 346 7.48 -1.44 24.70
C ARG A 346 6.03 -1.76 25.01
N THR A 347 5.31 -0.82 25.64
CA THR A 347 3.89 -0.98 25.97
C THR A 347 3.03 -1.01 24.72
N ALA A 348 3.33 -0.13 23.76
CA ALA A 348 2.70 -0.10 22.45
C ALA A 348 2.91 -1.42 21.70
N PHE A 349 4.14 -1.93 21.63
CA PHE A 349 4.43 -3.22 21.01
C PHE A 349 3.68 -4.38 21.65
N LYS A 350 3.66 -4.46 22.99
CA LYS A 350 2.87 -5.49 23.69
C LYS A 350 1.40 -5.40 23.37
N SER A 351 0.86 -4.18 23.30
CA SER A 351 -0.54 -3.93 22.94
C SER A 351 -0.82 -4.37 21.51
N VAL A 352 0.06 -4.03 20.56
CA VAL A 352 -0.01 -4.45 19.16
C VAL A 352 0.04 -5.97 19.04
N ALA A 353 1.00 -6.64 19.68
CA ALA A 353 1.11 -8.10 19.67
C ALA A 353 -0.15 -8.77 20.23
N ALA A 354 -0.69 -8.24 21.33
CA ALA A 354 -1.94 -8.73 21.91
C ALA A 354 -3.14 -8.51 20.97
N GLU A 355 -3.27 -7.34 20.34
CA GLU A 355 -4.34 -7.05 19.38
C GLU A 355 -4.26 -7.90 18.12
N ILE A 356 -3.09 -8.05 17.51
CA ILE A 356 -2.88 -8.91 16.33
C ILE A 356 -3.16 -10.37 16.70
N GLY A 357 -2.66 -10.82 17.85
CA GLY A 357 -2.85 -12.20 18.33
C GLY A 357 -4.28 -12.53 18.77
N THR A 358 -5.14 -11.53 18.98
CA THR A 358 -6.54 -11.69 19.40
C THR A 358 -7.54 -11.22 18.33
N ARG A 359 -7.08 -11.03 17.10
CA ARG A 359 -7.91 -10.58 15.99
C ARG A 359 -8.78 -11.69 15.42
N TYR A 360 -9.98 -11.33 14.99
CA TYR A 360 -10.85 -12.17 14.16
C TYR A 360 -10.67 -11.79 12.69
N SER A 361 -10.81 -12.75 11.78
CA SER A 361 -10.93 -12.46 10.35
C SER A 361 -12.34 -12.83 9.89
N LEU A 362 -13.05 -11.88 9.28
CA LEU A 362 -14.31 -12.11 8.60
C LEU A 362 -14.06 -12.04 7.09
N GLY A 363 -14.63 -12.96 6.32
CA GLY A 363 -14.62 -12.90 4.86
C GLY A 363 -16.04 -12.88 4.32
N TYR A 364 -16.28 -12.10 3.27
CA TYR A 364 -17.54 -12.11 2.54
C TYR A 364 -17.30 -11.87 1.05
N TYR A 365 -18.24 -12.31 0.22
CA TYR A 365 -18.30 -11.93 -1.18
C TYR A 365 -19.26 -10.76 -1.35
N SER A 366 -18.78 -9.69 -1.95
CA SER A 366 -19.60 -8.52 -2.18
C SER A 366 -20.78 -8.83 -3.12
N SER A 367 -21.98 -8.45 -2.69
CA SER A 367 -23.18 -8.39 -3.54
C SER A 367 -23.13 -7.32 -4.65
N ASN A 368 -22.18 -6.37 -4.61
CA ASN A 368 -21.93 -5.39 -5.67
C ASN A 368 -20.85 -5.89 -6.65
N GLY A 369 -21.24 -6.28 -7.86
CA GLY A 369 -20.30 -6.78 -8.88
C GLY A 369 -19.52 -5.71 -9.66
N LYS A 370 -19.71 -4.42 -9.39
CA LYS A 370 -19.06 -3.35 -10.17
C LYS A 370 -17.56 -3.26 -9.91
N ARG A 371 -16.75 -3.26 -10.97
CA ARG A 371 -15.29 -3.12 -10.92
C ARG A 371 -14.84 -1.73 -11.37
N ASP A 372 -15.27 -0.72 -10.61
CA ASP A 372 -15.17 0.69 -10.95
C ASP A 372 -14.10 1.46 -10.15
N GLY A 373 -13.33 0.78 -9.30
CA GLY A 373 -12.38 1.44 -8.39
C GLY A 373 -13.05 2.20 -7.24
N GLY A 374 -14.39 2.21 -7.18
CA GLY A 374 -15.16 2.97 -6.21
C GLY A 374 -14.92 2.50 -4.78
N PHE A 375 -14.88 3.44 -3.83
CA PHE A 375 -14.74 3.12 -2.42
C PHE A 375 -16.06 2.55 -1.86
N ARG A 376 -15.95 1.40 -1.20
CA ARG A 376 -17.05 0.66 -0.57
C ARG A 376 -16.86 0.68 0.93
N LYS A 377 -17.85 1.22 1.65
CA LYS A 377 -17.79 1.39 3.10
C LYS A 377 -18.16 0.09 3.80
N ILE A 378 -17.30 -0.36 4.70
CA ILE A 378 -17.54 -1.51 5.56
C ILE A 378 -17.98 -1.04 6.94
N ARG A 379 -18.98 -1.71 7.50
CA ARG A 379 -19.40 -1.54 8.87
C ARG A 379 -19.64 -2.89 9.51
N VAL A 380 -19.03 -3.11 10.67
CA VAL A 380 -19.21 -4.34 11.45
C VAL A 380 -20.01 -4.01 12.71
N GLU A 381 -21.00 -4.83 13.01
CA GLU A 381 -21.80 -4.77 14.24
C GLU A 381 -21.62 -6.05 15.05
N LEU A 382 -21.71 -5.91 16.37
CA LEU A 382 -21.64 -7.01 17.33
C LEU A 382 -23.05 -7.47 17.73
N ARG A 383 -23.23 -8.79 17.84
CA ARG A 383 -24.48 -9.43 18.28
C ARG A 383 -24.26 -10.30 19.49
N GLY A 384 -25.18 -10.21 20.46
CA GLY A 384 -25.21 -11.09 21.64
C GLY A 384 -24.04 -10.87 22.62
N LEU A 385 -23.44 -9.68 22.63
CA LEU A 385 -22.37 -9.31 23.56
C LEU A 385 -22.84 -8.34 24.64
N PRO A 386 -22.17 -8.31 25.81
CA PRO A 386 -22.49 -7.38 26.89
C PRO A 386 -22.46 -5.91 26.43
N VAL A 387 -23.31 -5.09 27.05
CA VAL A 387 -23.34 -3.64 26.80
C VAL A 387 -21.96 -3.04 27.05
N GLY A 388 -21.46 -2.28 26.08
CA GLY A 388 -20.16 -1.62 26.12
C GLY A 388 -19.03 -2.37 25.41
N ALA A 389 -19.30 -3.52 24.78
CA ALA A 389 -18.35 -4.10 23.82
C ALA A 389 -18.16 -3.17 22.61
N GLN A 390 -16.92 -3.01 22.18
CA GLN A 390 -16.52 -2.17 21.06
C GLN A 390 -15.90 -3.02 19.96
N VAL A 391 -16.20 -2.67 18.71
CA VAL A 391 -15.63 -3.32 17.53
C VAL A 391 -14.81 -2.32 16.72
N ARG A 392 -13.62 -2.73 16.30
CA ARG A 392 -12.79 -2.00 15.35
C ARG A 392 -12.47 -2.91 14.17
N ALA A 393 -12.71 -2.39 12.98
CA ALA A 393 -12.46 -3.04 11.69
C ALA A 393 -11.99 -1.98 10.69
N ARG A 394 -11.52 -2.42 9.52
CA ARG A 394 -11.28 -1.51 8.38
C ARG A 394 -12.56 -0.75 8.01
N GLU A 395 -12.44 0.52 7.60
CA GLU A 395 -13.59 1.36 7.26
C GLU A 395 -14.20 1.05 5.89
N GLY A 396 -13.45 0.34 5.04
CA GLY A 396 -13.85 0.05 3.68
C GLY A 396 -12.68 -0.41 2.82
N TYR A 397 -12.93 -0.50 1.53
CA TYR A 397 -11.96 -0.90 0.50
C TYR A 397 -12.36 -0.30 -0.85
N ASN A 398 -11.41 -0.20 -1.78
CA ASN A 398 -11.71 0.15 -3.16
C ASN A 398 -12.10 -1.11 -3.94
N ALA A 399 -13.16 -1.01 -4.74
CA ALA A 399 -13.55 -2.06 -5.67
C ALA A 399 -12.38 -2.37 -6.62
N PRO A 400 -12.19 -3.64 -7.05
CA PRO A 400 -11.22 -3.96 -8.08
C PRO A 400 -11.48 -3.13 -9.34
N VAL A 401 -10.42 -2.78 -10.08
CA VAL A 401 -10.53 -2.14 -11.40
C VAL A 401 -10.39 -3.23 -12.47
N ASN A 402 -11.08 -3.06 -13.61
CA ASN A 402 -10.96 -3.95 -14.78
C ASN A 402 -9.66 -3.72 -15.55
#